data_AF-A0AAN4T564-F1
#
_entry.id   AF-A0AAN4T564-F1
#
_cell.length_a   1.000
_cell.length_b   1.000
_cell.length_c   1.000
_cell.angle_alpha   90.00
_cell.angle_beta   90.00
_cell.angle_gamma   90.00
#
_symmetry.space_group_name_H-M   'P 1'
#
loop_
_entity.id
_entity.type
_entity.pdbx_description
1 polymer ?
#
loop_
_entity_poly.entity_id
_entity_poly.type
_entity_poly.pdbx_seq_one_letter_code
_entity_poly.pdbx_strand_id
1 'polypeptide(L)'
;MGIECVGQVVETTRADLQLGQKIVSIMGEMGRAFDGSYAEYALLPNEQIYPVDSQLPWSELAAVPETYYTAFGSFKNLQIKEGDSILVRAATSGVGLAFLKLVKAQFPQNRVVGAVRSLAKKICFNIKVLMRLF
;
A
#
# COMPACT_ATOMS: atom_id res chain seq x y z
N MET A 1 -16.88 0.23 -9.45
CA MET A 1 -15.44 -0.16 -9.48
C MET A 1 -14.66 0.72 -8.52
N GLY A 2 -13.48 0.27 -8.09
CA GLY A 2 -12.65 0.97 -7.09
C GLY A 2 -12.84 0.35 -5.72
N ILE A 3 -11.78 -0.28 -5.20
CA ILE A 3 -11.78 -1.06 -3.95
C ILE A 3 -11.02 -0.36 -2.80
N GLU A 4 -10.47 0.81 -3.08
CA GLU A 4 -9.81 1.70 -2.12
C GLU A 4 -10.09 3.16 -2.46
N CYS A 5 -10.03 4.05 -1.47
CA CYS A 5 -10.09 5.49 -1.69
C CYS A 5 -9.41 6.28 -0.59
N VAL A 6 -9.13 7.53 -0.94
CA VAL A 6 -8.71 8.57 0.00
C VAL A 6 -9.55 9.81 -0.32
N GLY A 7 -9.91 10.57 0.71
CA GLY A 7 -10.78 11.72 0.50
C GLY A 7 -11.02 12.48 1.79
N GLN A 8 -12.02 13.36 1.76
CA GLN A 8 -12.46 14.12 2.92
C GLN A 8 -13.88 13.73 3.30
N VAL A 9 -14.17 13.75 4.60
CA VAL A 9 -15.53 13.56 5.09
C VAL A 9 -16.38 14.76 4.68
N VAL A 10 -17.41 14.55 3.88
CA VAL A 10 -18.38 15.58 3.48
C VAL A 10 -19.71 15.45 4.24
N GLU A 11 -20.02 14.26 4.72
CA GLU A 11 -21.17 13.94 5.57
C GLU A 11 -20.83 12.68 6.40
N THR A 12 -21.35 12.58 7.63
CA THR A 12 -21.11 11.40 8.47
C THR A 12 -22.15 11.20 9.57
N THR A 13 -22.37 9.94 9.94
CA THR A 13 -23.14 9.55 11.14
C THR A 13 -22.25 9.25 12.35
N ARG A 14 -20.93 9.23 12.16
CA ARG A 14 -19.95 8.97 13.22
C ARG A 14 -19.64 10.25 14.00
N ALA A 15 -19.90 10.23 15.31
CA ALA A 15 -19.68 11.39 16.18
C ALA A 15 -18.20 11.76 16.38
N ASP A 16 -17.28 10.84 16.09
CA ASP A 16 -15.83 11.05 16.23
C ASP A 16 -15.16 11.65 14.98
N LEU A 17 -15.90 11.79 13.87
CA LEU A 17 -15.40 12.34 12.62
C LEU A 17 -15.80 13.81 12.44
N GLN A 18 -14.93 14.58 11.79
CA GLN A 18 -15.17 15.97 11.47
C GLN A 18 -15.30 16.18 9.95
N LEU A 19 -16.15 17.12 9.53
CA LEU A 19 -16.23 17.52 8.13
C LEU A 19 -14.87 18.07 7.65
N GLY A 20 -14.46 17.69 6.46
CA GLY A 20 -13.15 18.03 5.88
C GLY A 20 -11.99 17.14 6.34
N GLN A 21 -12.20 16.27 7.35
CA GLN A 21 -11.16 15.37 7.85
C GLN A 21 -10.74 14.38 6.75
N LYS A 22 -9.42 14.19 6.61
CA LYS A 22 -8.88 13.22 5.66
C LYS A 22 -9.12 11.80 6.16
N ILE A 23 -9.61 10.94 5.28
CA ILE A 23 -9.82 9.53 5.53
C ILE A 23 -9.20 8.68 4.43
N VAL A 24 -9.02 7.42 4.78
CA VAL A 24 -8.71 6.33 3.87
C VAL A 24 -9.79 5.25 4.06
N SER A 25 -10.15 4.55 3.00
CA SER A 25 -10.95 3.33 3.05
C SER A 25 -10.39 2.30 2.07
N ILE A 26 -10.42 1.04 2.46
CA ILE A 26 -9.96 -0.11 1.67
C ILE A 26 -10.81 -1.33 1.99
N MET A 27 -10.88 -2.24 1.03
CA MET A 27 -11.48 -3.57 1.21
C MET A 27 -12.98 -3.49 1.55
N GLY A 28 -13.49 -4.46 2.32
CA GLY A 28 -14.84 -4.43 2.86
C GLY A 28 -15.97 -4.51 1.83
N GLU A 29 -15.72 -5.16 0.68
CA GLU A 29 -16.63 -5.32 -0.45
C GLU A 29 -16.95 -4.03 -1.25
N MET A 30 -16.25 -2.92 -0.98
CA MET A 30 -16.35 -1.72 -1.79
C MET A 30 -16.00 -2.00 -3.26
N GLY A 31 -16.84 -1.55 -4.18
CA GLY A 31 -16.68 -1.79 -5.61
C GLY A 31 -16.91 -3.25 -6.03
N ARG A 32 -17.40 -4.10 -5.13
CA ARG A 32 -17.81 -5.50 -5.39
C ARG A 32 -19.28 -5.74 -5.02
N ALA A 33 -19.62 -5.64 -3.74
CA ALA A 33 -20.99 -5.85 -3.26
C ALA A 33 -21.82 -4.56 -3.24
N PHE A 34 -21.16 -3.41 -3.20
CA PHE A 34 -21.78 -2.08 -3.32
C PHE A 34 -20.89 -1.17 -4.17
N ASP A 35 -21.37 0.05 -4.42
CA ASP A 35 -20.69 1.02 -5.25
C ASP A 35 -19.25 1.28 -4.79
N GLY A 36 -18.37 1.46 -5.77
CA GLY A 36 -16.95 1.64 -5.53
C GLY A 36 -16.52 3.10 -5.61
N SER A 37 -15.24 3.32 -5.32
CA SER A 37 -14.67 4.65 -5.17
C SER A 37 -14.32 5.41 -6.45
N TYR A 38 -14.50 4.82 -7.63
CA TYR A 38 -14.24 5.52 -8.90
C TYR A 38 -15.39 6.47 -9.25
N ALA A 39 -15.60 7.45 -8.39
CA ALA A 39 -16.63 8.47 -8.44
C ALA A 39 -16.16 9.71 -7.66
N GLU A 40 -16.88 10.83 -7.79
CA GLU A 40 -16.59 12.04 -7.01
C GLU A 40 -16.93 11.88 -5.52
N TYR A 41 -17.91 11.00 -5.21
CA TYR A 41 -18.36 10.67 -3.86
C TYR A 41 -18.50 9.16 -3.71
N ALA A 42 -18.23 8.65 -2.50
CA ALA A 42 -18.43 7.24 -2.16
C ALA A 42 -19.13 7.13 -0.81
N LEU A 43 -20.17 6.28 -0.72
CA LEU A 43 -20.85 5.95 0.52
C LEU A 43 -20.18 4.71 1.13
N LEU A 44 -19.67 4.84 2.36
CA LEU A 44 -18.87 3.81 3.01
C LEU A 44 -19.50 3.36 4.33
N PRO A 45 -19.46 2.06 4.67
CA PRO A 45 -19.77 1.59 6.01
C PRO A 45 -18.83 2.22 7.05
N ASN A 46 -19.37 2.55 8.22
CA ASN A 46 -18.66 3.27 9.27
C ASN A 46 -17.38 2.56 9.73
N GLU A 47 -17.39 1.22 9.70
CA GLU A 47 -16.30 0.34 10.11
C GLU A 47 -15.11 0.36 9.14
N GLN A 48 -15.31 0.88 7.92
CA GLN A 48 -14.29 0.94 6.86
C GLN A 48 -13.66 2.33 6.73
N ILE A 49 -14.01 3.26 7.62
CA ILE A 49 -13.50 4.63 7.59
C ILE A 49 -12.33 4.74 8.56
N TYR A 50 -11.14 4.97 8.01
CA TYR A 50 -9.89 5.15 8.75
C TYR A 50 -9.44 6.61 8.65
N PRO A 51 -9.57 7.41 9.73
CA PRO A 51 -9.04 8.77 9.74
C PRO A 51 -7.52 8.75 9.65
N VAL A 52 -6.98 9.69 8.87
CA VAL A 52 -5.53 9.82 8.69
C VAL A 52 -5.09 11.27 8.83
N ASP A 53 -3.90 11.46 9.39
CA ASP A 53 -3.16 12.71 9.27
C ASP A 53 -2.02 12.50 8.27
N SER A 54 -2.06 13.24 7.16
CA SER A 54 -1.08 13.10 6.09
C SER A 54 -0.92 14.40 5.31
N GLN A 55 0.34 14.76 5.07
CA GLN A 55 0.73 15.88 4.21
C GLN A 55 1.03 15.44 2.78
N LEU A 56 0.85 14.16 2.44
CA LEU A 56 1.07 13.68 1.08
C LEU A 56 0.10 14.35 0.09
N PRO A 57 0.55 14.64 -1.14
CA PRO A 57 -0.35 14.96 -2.24
C PRO A 57 -1.42 13.87 -2.40
N TRP A 58 -2.63 14.24 -2.79
CA TRP A 58 -3.75 13.30 -2.92
C TRP A 58 -3.45 12.11 -3.84
N SER A 59 -2.76 12.35 -4.94
CA SER A 59 -2.35 11.29 -5.88
C SER A 59 -1.38 10.29 -5.25
N GLU A 60 -0.49 10.74 -4.38
CA GLU A 60 0.43 9.87 -3.65
C GLU A 60 -0.29 9.13 -2.53
N LEU A 61 -1.13 9.83 -1.77
CA LEU A 61 -1.92 9.24 -0.70
C LEU A 61 -2.85 8.15 -1.24
N ALA A 62 -3.46 8.35 -2.41
CA ALA A 62 -4.32 7.35 -3.06
C ALA A 62 -3.59 6.07 -3.47
N ALA A 63 -2.26 6.11 -3.66
CA ALA A 63 -1.46 4.95 -4.02
C ALA A 63 -0.97 4.13 -2.81
N VAL A 64 -1.27 4.58 -1.59
CA VAL A 64 -0.83 3.94 -0.34
C VAL A 64 -1.73 2.78 0.09
N PRO A 65 -3.06 2.92 0.21
CA PRO A 65 -3.85 2.12 1.14
C PRO A 65 -3.80 0.61 0.87
N GLU A 66 -4.31 0.15 -0.27
CA GLU A 66 -4.36 -1.27 -0.65
C GLU A 66 -2.95 -1.83 -0.86
N THR A 67 -2.10 -1.03 -1.49
CA THR A 67 -0.72 -1.40 -1.83
C THR A 67 0.11 -1.70 -0.57
N TYR A 68 0.08 -0.81 0.41
CA TYR A 68 0.79 -1.00 1.67
C TYR A 68 0.06 -1.97 2.60
N TYR A 69 -1.27 -2.03 2.60
CA TYR A 69 -1.99 -3.01 3.41
C TYR A 69 -1.61 -4.44 2.99
N THR A 70 -1.58 -4.72 1.70
CA THR A 70 -1.13 -6.00 1.14
C THR A 70 0.33 -6.30 1.49
N ALA A 71 1.22 -5.33 1.28
CA ALA A 71 2.64 -5.48 1.59
C ALA A 71 2.89 -5.70 3.09
N PHE A 72 2.18 -4.95 3.94
CA PHE A 72 2.31 -5.01 5.39
C PHE A 72 1.79 -6.33 5.96
N GLY A 73 0.67 -6.84 5.46
CA GLY A 73 0.19 -8.18 5.82
C GLY A 73 1.23 -9.26 5.54
N SER A 74 1.85 -9.22 4.36
CA SER A 74 2.95 -10.13 4.01
C SER A 74 4.15 -9.95 4.93
N PHE A 75 4.55 -8.70 5.20
CA PHE A 75 5.68 -8.36 6.07
C PHE A 75 5.49 -8.89 7.50
N LYS A 76 4.28 -8.75 8.07
CA LYS A 76 3.95 -9.24 9.41
C LYS A 76 3.94 -10.77 9.48
N ASN A 77 3.44 -11.43 8.44
CA ASN A 77 3.35 -12.90 8.39
C ASN A 77 4.70 -13.59 8.16
N LEU A 78 5.66 -12.93 7.50
CA LEU A 78 6.97 -13.51 7.22
C LEU A 78 7.89 -13.57 8.45
N GLN A 79 7.57 -12.87 9.54
CA GLN A 79 8.33 -12.91 10.80
C GLN A 79 9.84 -12.70 10.61
N ILE A 80 10.19 -11.75 9.74
CA ILE A 80 11.58 -11.43 9.35
C ILE A 80 12.40 -11.06 10.58
N LYS A 81 13.65 -11.54 10.63
CA LYS A 81 14.63 -11.25 11.67
C LYS A 81 15.86 -10.56 11.09
N GLU A 82 16.65 -9.92 11.95
CA GLU A 82 17.95 -9.39 11.56
C GLU A 82 18.86 -10.49 11.01
N GLY A 83 19.54 -10.19 9.90
CA GLY A 83 20.42 -11.14 9.22
C GLY A 83 19.74 -11.98 8.13
N ASP A 84 18.41 -11.99 8.05
CA ASP A 84 17.70 -12.71 7.00
C ASP A 84 18.03 -12.19 5.59
N SER A 85 18.02 -13.10 4.62
CA SER A 85 18.08 -12.80 3.20
C SER A 85 16.70 -12.93 2.56
N ILE A 86 16.23 -11.86 1.93
CA ILE A 86 14.83 -11.73 1.49
C ILE A 86 14.79 -11.66 -0.04
N LEU A 87 13.94 -12.48 -0.66
CA LEU A 87 13.63 -12.42 -2.10
C LEU A 87 12.27 -11.75 -2.32
N VAL A 88 12.26 -10.63 -3.04
CA VAL A 88 11.03 -9.92 -3.44
C VAL A 88 10.76 -10.18 -4.92
N ARG A 89 9.70 -10.93 -5.22
CA ARG A 89 9.24 -11.12 -6.59
C ARG A 89 8.52 -9.88 -7.10
N ALA A 90 8.60 -9.63 -8.41
CA ALA A 90 8.04 -8.43 -9.04
C ALA A 90 8.43 -7.15 -8.26
N ALA A 91 9.72 -7.01 -7.95
CA ALA A 91 10.23 -6.03 -6.99
C ALA A 91 9.84 -4.58 -7.31
N THR A 92 9.66 -4.25 -8.60
CA THR A 92 9.23 -2.91 -9.05
C THR A 92 7.72 -2.74 -9.18
N SER A 93 6.91 -3.69 -8.71
CA SER A 93 5.46 -3.49 -8.59
C SER A 93 5.15 -2.55 -7.42
N GLY A 94 3.94 -2.00 -7.34
CA GLY A 94 3.53 -1.18 -6.19
C GLY A 94 3.74 -1.92 -4.86
N VAL A 95 3.21 -3.14 -4.75
CA VAL A 95 3.34 -3.98 -3.56
C VAL A 95 4.80 -4.36 -3.29
N GLY A 96 5.57 -4.72 -4.33
CA GLY A 96 6.98 -5.04 -4.21
C GLY A 96 7.80 -3.87 -3.65
N LEU A 97 7.58 -2.66 -4.16
CA LEU A 97 8.24 -1.45 -3.67
C LEU A 97 7.81 -1.09 -2.25
N ALA A 98 6.52 -1.19 -1.93
CA ALA A 98 6.02 -0.96 -0.58
C ALA A 98 6.65 -1.94 0.43
N PHE A 99 6.69 -3.23 0.09
CA PHE A 99 7.32 -4.27 0.91
C PHE A 99 8.81 -4.00 1.13
N LEU A 100 9.54 -3.58 0.08
CA LEU A 100 10.94 -3.21 0.18
C LEU A 100 11.17 -2.03 1.11
N LYS A 101 10.30 -1.01 1.05
CA LYS A 101 10.35 0.14 1.97
C LYS A 101 10.12 -0.30 3.42
N LEU A 102 9.13 -1.16 3.68
CA LEU A 102 8.87 -1.71 5.02
C LEU A 102 10.08 -2.49 5.56
N VAL A 103 10.64 -3.39 4.76
CA VAL A 103 11.85 -4.16 5.14
C VAL A 103 13.01 -3.23 5.43
N LYS A 104 13.27 -2.23 4.60
CA LYS A 104 14.41 -1.32 4.80
C LYS A 104 14.21 -0.34 5.94
N ALA A 105 12.97 0.02 6.27
CA ALA A 105 12.67 0.81 7.44
C ALA A 105 12.94 0.04 8.75
N GLN A 106 12.54 -1.24 8.81
CA GLN A 106 12.69 -2.06 10.03
C GLN A 106 14.06 -2.76 10.14
N PHE A 107 14.57 -3.28 9.02
CA PHE A 107 15.79 -4.10 8.94
C PHE A 107 16.73 -3.55 7.86
N PRO A 108 17.30 -2.35 8.05
CA PRO A 108 18.10 -1.66 7.03
C PRO A 108 19.27 -2.51 6.53
N GLN A 109 19.86 -3.33 7.41
CA GLN A 109 21.01 -4.19 7.11
C GLN A 109 20.66 -5.52 6.43
N ASN A 110 19.40 -5.95 6.45
CA ASN A 110 19.02 -7.21 5.83
C ASN A 110 19.28 -7.19 4.32
N ARG A 111 19.78 -8.31 3.81
CA ARG A 111 20.03 -8.47 2.38
C ARG A 111 18.69 -8.65 1.67
N VAL A 112 18.47 -7.87 0.62
CA VAL A 112 17.28 -8.00 -0.22
C VAL A 112 17.65 -8.18 -1.68
N VAL A 113 17.04 -9.16 -2.33
CA VAL A 113 17.18 -9.48 -3.75
C VAL A 113 15.82 -9.30 -4.41
N GLY A 114 15.77 -8.56 -5.52
CA GLY A 114 14.54 -8.31 -6.27
C GLY A 114 14.52 -9.03 -7.61
N ALA A 115 13.40 -9.70 -7.95
CA ALA A 115 13.18 -10.25 -9.28
C ALA A 115 12.36 -9.28 -10.14
N VAL A 116 12.81 -9.05 -11.38
CA VAL A 116 12.16 -8.18 -12.38
C VAL A 116 12.15 -8.85 -13.74
N ARG A 117 11.21 -8.43 -14.61
CA ARG A 117 11.06 -8.98 -15.97
C ARG A 117 11.89 -8.28 -17.05
N SER A 118 12.63 -7.22 -16.70
CA SER A 118 13.40 -6.43 -17.66
C SER A 118 14.56 -5.72 -16.98
N LEU A 119 15.71 -5.71 -17.65
CA LEU A 119 16.92 -5.01 -17.23
C LEU A 119 16.72 -3.49 -17.12
N ALA A 120 15.82 -2.91 -17.91
CA ALA A 120 15.50 -1.47 -17.84
C ALA A 120 15.00 -1.04 -16.45
N LYS A 121 14.50 -1.99 -15.66
CA LYS A 121 13.97 -1.76 -14.31
C LYS A 121 15.04 -1.84 -13.20
N LYS A 122 16.30 -2.08 -13.56
CA LYS A 122 17.45 -2.15 -12.61
C LYS A 122 17.67 -0.83 -11.88
N ILE A 123 17.37 0.30 -12.52
CA ILE A 123 17.64 1.66 -12.02
C ILE A 123 16.82 1.99 -10.76
N CYS A 124 15.71 1.29 -10.50
CA CYS A 124 14.92 1.51 -9.29
C CYS A 124 15.61 1.05 -7.98
N PHE A 125 16.79 0.42 -8.03
CA PHE A 125 17.43 -0.11 -6.83
C PHE A 125 18.96 -0.08 -6.82
N ASN A 126 19.51 0.02 -5.61
CA ASN A 126 20.89 -0.36 -5.28
C ASN A 126 21.01 -1.91 -5.13
N ILE A 127 20.46 -2.69 -6.07
CA ILE A 127 20.44 -4.17 -6.03
C ILE A 127 21.84 -4.73 -6.38
N LYS A 128 22.37 -5.61 -5.51
CA LYS A 128 23.66 -6.29 -5.73
C LYS A 128 23.60 -7.55 -6.61
N VAL A 129 22.42 -8.15 -6.84
CA VAL A 129 22.30 -9.36 -7.69
C VAL A 129 20.98 -9.35 -8.45
N LEU A 130 21.08 -9.49 -9.78
CA LEU A 130 19.96 -9.62 -10.70
C LEU A 130 20.01 -11.02 -11.33
N MET A 131 18.93 -11.79 -11.21
CA MET A 131 18.83 -13.15 -11.76
C MET A 131 17.71 -13.20 -12.80
N ARG A 132 18.03 -13.58 -14.03
CA ARG A 132 17.05 -13.86 -15.08
C ARG A 132 16.48 -15.25 -14.83
N LEU A 133 15.17 -15.33 -14.57
CA LEU A 133 14.45 -16.60 -14.49
C LEU A 133 13.91 -16.87 -15.90
N PHE A 134 14.53 -17.84 -16.59
CA PHE A 134 14.23 -18.37 -17.93
C PHE A 134 13.95 -17.29 -19.00
#